data_AF-A0A9R1UXD1-F1
#
_entry.id   AF-A0A9R1UXD1-F1
#
_cell.length_a   1.000
_cell.length_b   1.000
_cell.length_c   1.000
_cell.angle_alpha   90.00
_cell.angle_beta   90.00
_cell.angle_gamma   90.00
#
_symmetry.space_group_name_H-M   'P 1'
#
loop_
_entity.id
_entity.type
_entity.pdbx_description
1 polymer ?
#
loop_
_entity_poly.entity_id
_entity_poly.type
_entity_poly.pdbx_seq_one_letter_code
_entity_poly.pdbx_strand_id
1 'polypeptide(L)'
;MESETRNADQITSKRRDIWLKCTEFGGIYNNLLNKAAMDQFEKTTPTRKAFPYMKPWLKLKDTPKWKEQTEGTSQSSGSKRLRNPDGTSQQSDDRTHIDINDDPKDLENDQPLRRPVGRNKAKKAVSTSSNSSVMDMFDDKFDRYVQLQEMKAEVMTRMEQNMIEAQTSFQEAQETLQTKTDMEILKMKADDLEGEDLELFQAMKESVRARRRRRG
;
A
#
# COMPACT_ATOMS: atom_id res chain seq x y z
N MET A 1 12.28 -25.06 34.78
CA MET A 1 11.60 -24.49 33.61
C MET A 1 11.57 -22.99 33.80
N GLU A 2 12.57 -22.31 33.26
CA GLU A 2 12.67 -20.85 33.28
C GLU A 2 11.69 -20.30 32.24
N SER A 3 10.71 -19.52 32.70
CA SER A 3 9.80 -18.83 31.80
C SER A 3 10.53 -17.65 31.18
N GLU A 4 10.82 -17.76 29.89
CA GLU A 4 11.46 -16.75 29.07
C GLU A 4 10.61 -15.47 29.05
N THR A 5 11.06 -14.48 29.81
CA THR A 5 10.41 -13.18 29.88
C THR A 5 10.63 -12.45 28.56
N ARG A 6 9.56 -12.11 27.85
CA ARG A 6 9.66 -11.30 26.63
C ARG A 6 10.39 -10.00 26.98
N ASN A 7 11.56 -9.79 26.39
CA ASN A 7 12.40 -8.63 26.63
C ASN A 7 11.60 -7.34 26.37
N ALA A 8 11.47 -6.49 27.39
CA ALA A 8 10.73 -5.23 27.34
C ALA A 8 11.20 -4.32 26.19
N ASP A 9 12.46 -4.44 25.79
CA ASP A 9 13.09 -3.68 24.70
C ASP A 9 12.50 -4.01 23.32
N GLN A 10 11.99 -5.23 23.13
CA GLN A 10 11.36 -5.61 21.86
C GLN A 10 9.98 -4.97 21.69
N ILE A 11 9.24 -4.80 22.79
CA ILE A 11 7.90 -4.19 22.79
C ILE A 11 8.04 -2.66 22.60
N THR A 12 9.04 -2.05 23.24
CA THR A 12 9.31 -0.61 23.08
C THR A 12 9.81 -0.29 21.67
N SER A 13 10.66 -1.13 21.09
CA SER A 13 11.15 -0.97 19.71
C SER A 13 10.03 -1.04 18.67
N LYS A 14 9.15 -2.05 18.73
CA LYS A 14 8.00 -2.16 17.82
C LYS A 14 7.03 -0.99 17.95
N ARG A 15 6.76 -0.55 19.18
CA ARG A 15 5.89 0.61 19.43
C ARG A 15 6.49 1.90 18.87
N ARG A 16 7.81 2.07 18.99
CA ARG A 16 8.56 3.20 18.42
C ARG A 16 8.54 3.18 16.90
N ASP A 17 8.73 2.02 16.27
CA ASP A 17 8.66 1.86 14.80
C ASP A 17 7.27 2.23 14.25
N ILE A 18 6.21 1.76 14.90
CA ILE A 18 4.83 2.12 14.53
C ILE A 18 4.60 3.63 14.69
N TRP A 19 5.08 4.20 15.80
CA TRP A 19 4.96 5.63 16.07
C TRP A 19 5.64 6.45 14.98
N LEU A 20 6.89 6.12 14.63
CA LEU A 20 7.67 6.82 13.61
C LEU A 20 6.95 6.80 12.25
N LYS A 21 6.46 5.64 11.83
CA LYS A 21 5.72 5.49 10.57
C LYS A 21 4.41 6.28 10.53
N CYS A 22 3.70 6.36 11.65
CA CYS A 22 2.49 7.18 11.77
C CYS A 22 2.81 8.68 11.70
N THR A 23 3.94 9.11 12.28
CA THR A 23 4.41 10.50 12.21
C THR A 23 4.83 10.89 10.80
N GLU A 24 5.64 10.06 10.14
CA GLU A 24 6.04 10.25 8.73
C GLU A 24 4.82 10.36 7.81
N PHE A 25 3.85 9.44 7.97
CA PHE A 25 2.62 9.47 7.19
C PHE A 25 1.74 10.69 7.51
N GLY A 26 1.67 11.10 8.79
CA GLY A 26 0.96 12.30 9.20
C GLY A 26 1.49 13.56 8.53
N GLY A 27 2.81 13.71 8.40
CA GLY A 27 3.41 14.82 7.67
C GLY A 27 3.00 14.86 6.19
N ILE A 28 2.99 13.71 5.51
CA ILE A 28 2.55 13.59 4.11
C ILE A 28 1.05 13.90 3.98
N TYR A 29 0.23 13.36 4.88
CA TYR A 29 -1.22 13.54 4.88
C TYR A 29 -1.66 14.98 5.14
N ASN A 30 -0.93 15.74 5.96
CA ASN A 30 -1.30 17.13 6.21
C ASN A 30 -0.86 18.07 5.07
N ASN A 31 0.16 17.69 4.30
CA ASN A 31 0.62 18.44 3.13
C ASN A 31 -0.20 18.17 1.85
N LEU A 32 -0.97 17.08 1.81
CA LEU A 32 -1.72 16.63 0.64
C LEU A 32 -3.13 16.20 1.01
N LEU A 33 -4.11 16.47 0.15
CA LEU A 33 -5.46 15.92 0.33
C LEU A 33 -5.41 14.38 0.41
N ASN A 34 -6.17 13.79 1.34
CA ASN A 34 -6.18 12.39 1.78
C ASN A 34 -5.83 11.32 0.74
N LYS A 35 -6.36 11.44 -0.49
CA LYS A 35 -6.10 10.48 -1.58
C LYS A 35 -4.71 10.67 -2.19
N ALA A 36 -4.29 11.90 -2.43
CA ALA A 36 -2.98 12.24 -2.97
C ALA A 36 -1.85 11.87 -1.98
N ALA A 37 -2.11 11.95 -0.68
CA ALA A 37 -1.18 11.51 0.36
C ALA A 37 -0.88 10.00 0.31
N MET A 38 -1.88 9.19 -0.04
CA MET A 38 -1.70 7.73 -0.17
C MET A 38 -0.90 7.38 -1.40
N ASP A 39 -1.24 7.96 -2.54
CA ASP A 39 -0.51 7.74 -3.78
C ASP A 39 0.96 8.20 -3.66
N GLN A 40 1.22 9.30 -2.93
CA GLN A 40 2.59 9.75 -2.69
C GLN A 40 3.34 8.79 -1.76
N PHE A 41 2.73 8.33 -0.66
CA PHE A 41 3.36 7.37 0.24
C PHE A 41 3.77 6.08 -0.48
N GLU A 42 2.90 5.56 -1.34
CA GLU A 42 3.20 4.38 -2.17
C GLU A 42 4.36 4.64 -3.16
N LYS A 43 4.42 5.83 -3.76
CA LYS A 43 5.53 6.23 -4.64
C LYS A 43 6.86 6.41 -3.91
N THR A 44 6.85 6.96 -2.69
CA THR A 44 8.07 7.21 -1.90
C THR A 44 8.58 5.97 -1.17
N THR A 45 7.74 4.96 -0.97
CA THR A 45 8.14 3.67 -0.36
C THR A 45 7.84 2.49 -1.30
N PRO A 46 8.71 2.23 -2.30
CA PRO A 46 8.45 1.30 -3.40
C PRO A 46 8.33 -0.18 -2.97
N THR A 47 8.72 -0.53 -1.74
CA THR A 47 8.60 -1.89 -1.19
C THR A 47 7.34 -2.12 -0.35
N ARG A 48 6.49 -1.10 -0.16
CA ARG A 48 5.29 -1.20 0.69
C ARG A 48 4.02 -1.02 -0.14
N LYS A 49 3.20 -2.08 -0.18
CA LYS A 49 1.75 -1.95 -0.45
C LYS A 49 1.13 -0.95 0.54
N ALA A 50 -0.07 -0.44 0.23
CA ALA A 50 -0.90 0.47 1.04
C ALA A 50 -0.52 0.55 2.53
N PHE A 51 -0.34 1.78 3.04
CA PHE A 51 0.17 2.08 4.38
C PHE A 51 -0.39 1.13 5.47
N PRO A 52 0.43 0.21 6.02
CA PRO A 52 -0.05 -0.90 6.85
C PRO A 52 -0.64 -0.45 8.20
N TYR A 53 -0.39 0.80 8.62
CA TYR A 53 -0.88 1.38 9.86
C TYR A 53 -1.98 2.43 9.64
N MET A 54 -2.67 2.39 8.50
CA MET A 54 -3.75 3.33 8.20
C MET A 54 -4.85 3.34 9.28
N LYS A 55 -5.30 2.16 9.71
CA LYS A 55 -6.34 2.04 10.75
C LYS A 55 -5.90 2.65 12.10
N PRO A 56 -4.71 2.33 12.64
CA PRO A 56 -4.16 3.05 13.79
C PRO A 56 -4.05 4.56 13.59
N TRP A 57 -3.53 5.00 12.44
CA TRP A 57 -3.30 6.41 12.16
C TRP A 57 -4.60 7.23 12.10
N LEU A 58 -5.67 6.70 11.49
CA LEU A 58 -7.00 7.35 11.49
C LEU A 58 -7.53 7.60 12.91
N LYS A 59 -7.18 6.74 13.88
CA LYS A 59 -7.59 6.92 15.28
C LYS A 59 -6.74 7.95 16.02
N LEU A 60 -5.51 8.17 15.57
CA LEU A 60 -4.53 9.02 16.23
C LEU A 60 -4.55 10.45 15.68
N LYS A 61 -4.85 10.64 14.37
CA LYS A 61 -4.75 11.94 13.68
C LYS A 61 -5.57 13.06 14.34
N ASP A 62 -6.71 12.73 14.93
CA ASP A 62 -7.63 13.70 15.52
C ASP A 62 -7.33 13.98 17.01
N THR A 63 -6.39 13.23 17.60
CA THR A 63 -6.04 13.38 19.01
C THR A 63 -5.13 14.61 19.22
N PRO A 64 -5.32 15.38 20.30
CA PRO A 64 -4.62 16.66 20.50
C PRO A 64 -3.10 16.52 20.52
N LYS A 65 -2.59 15.39 21.07
CA LYS A 65 -1.16 15.05 21.09
C LYS A 65 -0.51 14.94 19.70
N TRP A 66 -1.32 14.72 18.66
CA TRP A 66 -0.86 14.53 17.29
C TRP A 66 -1.16 15.73 16.39
N LYS A 67 -2.08 16.61 16.80
CA LYS A 67 -2.32 17.88 16.11
C LYS A 67 -1.13 18.84 16.29
N GLU A 68 -0.61 18.93 17.52
CA GLU A 68 0.48 19.83 17.89
C GLU A 68 1.82 19.50 17.21
N GLN A 69 2.10 18.24 16.84
CA GLN A 69 3.33 17.89 16.10
C GLN A 69 3.35 18.41 14.66
N THR A 70 2.22 18.87 14.14
CA THR A 70 2.10 19.29 12.73
C THR A 70 2.26 20.78 12.51
N GLU A 71 2.09 21.58 13.56
CA GLU A 71 2.23 23.03 13.49
C GLU A 71 3.66 23.41 13.93
N GLY A 72 4.61 23.19 13.03
CA GLY A 72 5.93 23.82 13.08
C GLY A 72 6.93 23.20 14.06
N THR A 73 7.65 22.17 13.62
CA THR A 73 9.11 22.10 13.82
C THR A 73 9.70 21.24 12.73
N SER A 74 10.36 21.91 11.78
CA SER A 74 11.23 21.28 10.79
C SER A 74 12.28 20.47 11.54
N GLN A 75 12.25 19.13 11.41
CA GLN A 75 13.31 18.28 11.93
C GLN A 75 14.58 18.55 11.12
N SER A 76 15.41 19.47 11.63
CA SER A 76 16.79 19.61 11.21
C SER A 76 17.52 18.30 11.54
N SER A 77 17.96 17.63 10.48
CA SER A 77 18.88 16.50 10.50
C SER A 77 20.20 16.89 11.18
N GLY A 78 20.35 16.55 12.45
CA GLY A 78 21.54 16.83 13.26
C GLY A 78 22.52 15.67 13.34
N SER A 79 22.91 15.09 12.21
CA SER A 79 24.12 14.25 12.15
C SER A 79 25.23 15.08 11.52
N LYS A 80 26.21 15.54 12.32
CA LYS A 80 27.56 15.88 11.87
C LYS A 80 28.50 16.00 13.07
N ARG A 81 29.36 14.99 13.22
CA ARG A 81 30.70 15.12 13.81
C ARG A 81 31.43 16.20 13.01
N LEU A 82 32.08 17.16 13.67
CA LEU A 82 33.45 17.65 13.40
C LEU A 82 33.72 19.03 14.05
N ARG A 83 34.61 18.99 15.04
CA ARG A 83 35.71 19.92 15.42
C ARG A 83 35.79 21.31 14.73
N ASN A 84 35.79 22.34 15.58
CA ASN A 84 36.22 23.77 15.54
C ASN A 84 37.35 24.18 14.54
N PRO A 85 37.68 25.47 14.27
CA PRO A 85 37.35 26.72 15.00
C PRO A 85 37.00 27.99 14.17
N ASP A 86 36.62 29.06 14.89
CA ASP A 86 36.62 30.51 14.53
C ASP A 86 35.62 30.99 13.44
N GLY A 87 34.44 31.48 13.84
CA GLY A 87 34.15 32.91 14.06
C GLY A 87 33.48 33.51 12.81
N THR A 88 32.20 33.86 12.74
CA THR A 88 31.48 34.85 13.55
C THR A 88 30.01 34.86 13.09
N SER A 89 29.11 35.16 14.03
CA SER A 89 27.83 35.87 13.86
C SER A 89 26.55 35.11 14.23
N GLN A 90 26.10 35.48 15.44
CA GLN A 90 24.73 35.69 15.93
C GLN A 90 23.71 34.55 15.79
N GLN A 91 23.23 34.01 16.94
CA GLN A 91 21.79 33.83 17.21
C GLN A 91 21.48 33.80 18.73
N SER A 92 20.43 34.54 19.09
CA SER A 92 19.40 34.34 20.15
C SER A 92 19.82 33.86 21.55
N ASP A 93 19.63 34.75 22.53
CA ASP A 93 19.75 34.52 23.97
C ASP A 93 18.38 34.15 24.57
N ASP A 94 18.06 32.85 24.60
CA ASP A 94 17.01 32.29 25.46
C ASP A 94 17.65 31.86 26.79
N ARG A 95 17.25 32.58 27.84
CA ARG A 95 17.77 32.47 29.20
C ARG A 95 17.46 31.11 29.83
N THR A 96 18.49 30.29 30.01
CA THR A 96 18.66 29.46 31.21
C THR A 96 20.15 29.31 31.51
N HIS A 97 20.70 30.26 32.26
CA HIS A 97 22.03 30.18 32.84
C HIS A 97 21.99 29.17 33.99
N ILE A 98 22.44 27.94 33.76
CA ILE A 98 22.75 27.00 34.84
C ILE A 98 24.19 27.28 35.23
N ASP A 99 24.37 27.99 36.36
CA ASP A 99 25.68 28.18 36.97
C ASP A 99 26.13 26.85 37.58
N ILE A 100 27.35 26.42 37.24
CA ILE A 100 27.92 25.13 37.66
C ILE A 100 28.52 25.23 39.08
N ASN A 101 28.38 26.37 39.77
CA ASN A 101 28.78 26.55 41.17
C ASN A 101 27.63 26.55 42.19
N ASP A 102 26.38 26.27 41.80
CA ASP A 102 25.29 26.15 42.77
C ASP A 102 25.26 24.74 43.40
N ASP A 103 25.75 24.64 44.64
CA ASP A 103 25.64 23.47 45.50
C ASP A 103 24.17 23.02 45.64
N PRO A 104 23.86 21.71 45.51
CA PRO A 104 22.49 21.23 45.65
C PRO A 104 22.06 21.27 47.12
N LYS A 105 21.23 22.25 47.48
CA LYS A 105 20.44 22.19 48.72
C LYS A 105 19.31 21.18 48.55
N ASP A 106 19.22 20.28 49.53
CA ASP A 106 18.19 19.27 49.75
C ASP A 106 16.83 19.58 49.10
N LEU A 107 16.43 18.74 48.16
CA LEU A 107 15.02 18.46 47.93
C LEU A 107 14.78 16.97 48.21
N GLU A 108 14.74 16.67 49.50
CA GLU A 108 14.06 15.51 50.06
C GLU A 108 12.62 15.49 49.53
N ASN A 109 12.28 14.50 48.70
CA ASN A 109 11.05 13.66 48.79
C ASN A 109 10.78 12.91 47.46
N ASP A 110 11.66 11.97 47.10
CA ASP A 110 11.32 10.94 46.10
C ASP A 110 10.55 9.80 46.79
N GLN A 111 9.24 9.98 46.97
CA GLN A 111 8.38 8.87 47.35
C GLN A 111 8.06 8.02 46.10
N PRO A 112 8.55 6.76 46.00
CA PRO A 112 8.20 5.94 44.85
C PRO A 112 6.71 5.60 44.86
N LEU A 113 6.00 5.99 43.80
CA LEU A 113 4.62 5.60 43.55
C LEU A 113 4.45 4.08 43.71
N ARG A 114 3.58 3.64 44.63
CA ARG A 114 3.29 2.22 44.85
C ARG A 114 2.74 1.61 43.57
N ARG A 115 3.45 0.62 43.03
CA ARG A 115 2.98 -0.19 41.90
C ARG A 115 1.73 -0.96 42.32
N PRO A 116 0.70 -1.07 41.45
CA PRO A 116 -0.48 -1.86 41.75
C PRO A 116 -0.08 -3.32 42.04
N VAL A 117 -0.63 -3.87 43.11
CA VAL A 117 -0.35 -5.24 43.55
C VAL A 117 -0.77 -6.20 42.43
N GLY A 118 0.19 -6.99 41.95
CA GLY A 118 -0.03 -7.98 40.91
C GLY A 118 -1.18 -8.92 41.28
N ARG A 119 -2.01 -9.26 40.29
CA ARG A 119 -3.14 -10.20 40.44
C ARG A 119 -2.61 -11.56 40.94
N ASN A 120 -2.89 -11.87 42.21
CA ASN A 120 -2.57 -13.16 42.82
C ASN A 120 -3.13 -14.30 41.95
N LYS A 121 -2.24 -15.11 41.36
CA LYS A 121 -2.60 -16.36 40.68
C LYS A 121 -2.70 -17.48 41.71
N ALA A 122 -3.64 -17.35 42.64
CA ALA A 122 -4.05 -18.45 43.48
C ALA A 122 -5.57 -18.46 43.50
N LYS A 123 -6.14 -19.60 43.06
CA LYS A 123 -7.58 -19.91 42.94
C LYS A 123 -8.27 -19.42 41.66
N LYS A 124 -8.20 -20.26 40.62
CA LYS A 124 -9.37 -20.81 39.91
C LYS A 124 -8.90 -21.87 38.89
N ALA A 125 -8.73 -23.09 39.38
CA ALA A 125 -9.16 -24.24 38.58
C ALA A 125 -10.68 -24.37 38.76
N VAL A 126 -11.37 -24.92 37.76
CA VAL A 126 -12.84 -25.01 37.62
C VAL A 126 -13.48 -23.80 36.93
N SER A 127 -13.36 -23.78 35.60
CA SER A 127 -14.48 -23.68 34.64
C SER A 127 -13.95 -23.82 33.22
N THR A 128 -13.52 -25.03 32.85
CA THR A 128 -13.31 -25.39 31.43
C THR A 128 -14.66 -25.74 30.82
N SER A 129 -15.35 -24.73 30.30
CA SER A 129 -16.50 -24.92 29.39
C SER A 129 -16.70 -23.76 28.40
N SER A 130 -15.75 -22.82 28.26
CA SER A 130 -15.96 -21.61 27.43
C SER A 130 -14.79 -21.26 26.50
N ASN A 131 -13.77 -22.13 26.39
CA ASN A 131 -12.62 -21.88 25.52
C ASN A 131 -12.77 -22.42 24.08
N SER A 132 -13.79 -23.24 23.78
CA SER A 132 -14.03 -23.70 22.41
C SER A 132 -14.56 -22.57 21.52
N SER A 133 -15.51 -21.79 22.04
CA SER A 133 -16.18 -20.70 21.31
C SER A 133 -15.22 -19.62 20.79
N VAL A 134 -14.20 -19.25 21.57
CA VAL A 134 -13.23 -18.23 21.14
C VAL A 134 -12.28 -18.74 20.07
N MET A 135 -11.90 -20.02 20.09
CA MET A 135 -11.01 -20.60 19.07
C MET A 135 -11.74 -20.87 17.77
N ASP A 136 -12.97 -21.36 17.88
CA ASP A 136 -13.92 -21.54 16.76
C ASP A 136 -14.12 -20.22 16.01
N MET A 137 -14.31 -19.09 16.72
CA MET A 137 -14.39 -17.76 16.10
C MET A 137 -13.14 -17.31 15.32
N PHE A 138 -11.94 -17.79 15.68
CA PHE A 138 -10.71 -17.48 14.95
C PHE A 138 -10.58 -18.31 13.67
N ASP A 139 -10.89 -19.59 13.74
CA ASP A 139 -10.90 -20.52 12.60
C ASP A 139 -11.92 -20.05 11.56
N ASP A 140 -13.11 -19.70 12.01
CA ASP A 140 -14.21 -19.17 11.19
C ASP A 140 -13.83 -17.84 10.47
N LYS A 141 -12.99 -17.02 11.10
CA LYS A 141 -12.46 -15.79 10.50
C LYS A 141 -11.31 -16.07 9.53
N PHE A 142 -10.50 -17.07 9.80
CA PHE A 142 -9.43 -17.51 8.90
C PHE A 142 -10.01 -18.10 7.62
N ASP A 143 -11.02 -18.96 7.73
CA ASP A 143 -11.70 -19.57 6.59
C ASP A 143 -12.38 -18.51 5.71
N ARG A 144 -13.06 -17.53 6.31
CA ARG A 144 -13.60 -16.37 5.58
C ARG A 144 -12.52 -15.58 4.85
N TYR A 145 -11.34 -15.45 5.42
CA TYR A 145 -10.22 -14.76 4.76
C TYR A 145 -9.69 -15.55 3.56
N VAL A 146 -9.55 -16.88 3.69
CA VAL A 146 -9.16 -17.77 2.60
C VAL A 146 -10.18 -17.71 1.46
N GLN A 147 -11.47 -17.88 1.76
CA GLN A 147 -12.56 -17.77 0.78
C GLN A 147 -12.56 -16.42 0.06
N LEU A 148 -12.30 -15.31 0.77
CA LEU A 148 -12.23 -13.99 0.15
C LEU A 148 -11.07 -13.90 -0.85
N GLN A 149 -9.93 -14.51 -0.55
CA GLN A 149 -8.78 -14.52 -1.47
C GLN A 149 -9.01 -15.40 -2.68
N GLU A 150 -9.64 -16.56 -2.49
CA GLU A 150 -10.05 -17.45 -3.58
C GLU A 150 -11.06 -16.78 -4.50
N MET A 151 -12.12 -16.17 -3.94
CA MET A 151 -13.10 -15.40 -4.71
C MET A 151 -12.45 -14.24 -5.47
N LYS A 152 -11.49 -13.54 -4.87
CA LYS A 152 -10.76 -12.47 -5.54
C LYS A 152 -9.94 -13.00 -6.72
N ALA A 153 -9.27 -14.14 -6.55
CA ALA A 153 -8.52 -14.79 -7.62
C ALA A 153 -9.46 -15.23 -8.75
N GLU A 154 -10.61 -15.83 -8.41
CA GLU A 154 -11.61 -16.25 -9.39
C GLU A 154 -12.22 -15.09 -10.16
N VAL A 155 -12.51 -13.97 -9.50
CA VAL A 155 -13.00 -12.75 -10.18
C VAL A 155 -11.94 -12.20 -11.13
N MET A 156 -10.66 -12.22 -10.75
CA MET A 156 -9.56 -11.77 -11.60
C MET A 156 -9.40 -12.66 -12.83
N THR A 157 -9.42 -13.99 -12.66
CA THR A 157 -9.30 -14.93 -13.79
C THR A 157 -10.50 -14.85 -14.72
N ARG A 158 -11.73 -14.73 -14.20
CA ARG A 158 -12.93 -14.51 -15.01
C ARG A 158 -12.86 -13.21 -15.80
N MET A 159 -12.37 -12.12 -15.19
CA MET A 159 -12.22 -10.84 -15.88
C MET A 159 -11.22 -10.93 -17.03
N GLU A 160 -10.07 -11.60 -16.80
CA GLU A 160 -9.06 -11.83 -17.83
C GLU A 160 -9.61 -12.70 -18.96
N GLN A 161 -10.32 -13.78 -18.63
CA GLN A 161 -10.94 -14.67 -19.61
C GLN A 161 -12.00 -13.95 -20.46
N ASN A 162 -12.86 -13.13 -19.85
CA ASN A 162 -13.85 -12.32 -20.56
C ASN A 162 -13.19 -11.30 -21.49
N MET A 163 -12.07 -10.70 -21.08
CA MET A 163 -11.33 -9.76 -21.91
C MET A 163 -10.72 -10.45 -23.14
N ILE A 164 -10.14 -11.64 -22.94
CA ILE A 164 -9.60 -12.46 -24.04
C ILE A 164 -10.73 -12.87 -24.98
N GLU A 165 -11.85 -13.37 -24.46
CA GLU A 165 -13.01 -13.79 -25.26
C GLU A 165 -13.60 -12.62 -26.07
N ALA A 166 -13.72 -11.44 -25.46
CA ALA A 166 -14.17 -10.24 -26.15
C ALA A 166 -13.21 -9.83 -27.28
N GLN A 167 -11.89 -9.94 -27.05
CA GLN A 167 -10.90 -9.64 -28.07
C GLN A 167 -10.92 -10.67 -29.21
N THR A 168 -11.00 -11.96 -28.90
CA THR A 168 -11.04 -13.03 -29.91
C THR A 168 -12.33 -12.99 -30.73
N SER A 169 -13.48 -12.79 -30.07
CA SER A 169 -14.78 -12.69 -30.77
C SER A 169 -14.85 -11.47 -31.68
N PHE A 170 -14.29 -10.33 -31.26
CA PHE A 170 -14.17 -9.15 -32.12
C PHE A 170 -13.28 -9.43 -33.34
N GLN A 171 -12.13 -10.07 -33.14
CA GLN A 171 -11.23 -10.42 -34.23
C GLN A 171 -11.88 -11.41 -35.21
N GLU A 172 -12.56 -12.45 -34.70
CA GLU A 172 -13.32 -13.40 -35.51
C GLU A 172 -14.44 -12.72 -36.30
N ALA A 173 -15.17 -11.77 -35.70
CA ALA A 173 -16.18 -10.98 -36.38
C ALA A 173 -15.59 -10.13 -37.52
N GLN A 174 -14.40 -9.53 -37.33
CA GLN A 174 -13.71 -8.83 -38.41
C GLN A 174 -13.24 -9.78 -39.51
N GLU A 175 -12.71 -10.96 -39.16
CA GLU A 175 -12.25 -11.94 -40.13
C GLU A 175 -13.40 -12.54 -40.94
N THR A 176 -14.56 -12.77 -40.34
CA THR A 176 -15.77 -13.23 -41.05
C THR A 176 -16.30 -12.18 -42.02
N LEU A 177 -16.32 -10.91 -41.61
CA LEU A 177 -16.66 -9.79 -42.50
C LEU A 177 -15.68 -9.69 -43.67
N GLN A 178 -14.37 -9.73 -43.40
CA GLN A 178 -13.34 -9.72 -44.45
C GLN A 178 -13.49 -10.91 -45.39
N THR A 179 -13.80 -12.09 -44.86
CA THR A 179 -14.02 -13.30 -45.67
C THR A 179 -15.24 -13.16 -46.56
N LYS A 180 -16.31 -12.52 -46.06
CA LYS A 180 -17.52 -12.22 -46.84
C LYS A 180 -17.23 -11.23 -47.96
N THR A 181 -16.53 -10.13 -47.68
CA THR A 181 -16.13 -9.14 -48.72
C THR A 181 -15.21 -9.76 -49.75
N ASP A 182 -14.24 -10.59 -49.32
CA ASP A 182 -13.34 -11.30 -50.21
C ASP A 182 -14.10 -12.27 -51.15
N MET A 183 -15.12 -12.96 -50.63
CA MET A 183 -15.99 -13.82 -51.45
C MET A 183 -16.81 -13.00 -52.47
N GLU A 184 -17.27 -11.81 -52.09
CA GLU A 184 -18.04 -10.92 -52.96
C GLU A 184 -17.18 -10.41 -54.12
N ILE A 185 -15.96 -9.92 -53.82
CA ILE A 185 -14.97 -9.50 -54.83
C ILE A 185 -14.67 -10.62 -55.83
N LEU A 186 -14.53 -11.86 -55.34
CA LEU A 186 -14.28 -13.00 -56.23
C LEU A 186 -15.46 -13.33 -57.16
N LYS A 187 -16.70 -13.12 -56.69
CA LYS A 187 -17.94 -13.39 -57.45
C LYS A 187 -18.29 -12.30 -58.45
N MET A 188 -17.85 -11.06 -58.24
CA MET A 188 -18.08 -9.97 -59.19
C MET A 188 -17.47 -10.29 -60.57
N LYS A 189 -18.26 -10.04 -61.60
CA LYS A 189 -17.85 -10.15 -63.01
C LYS A 189 -17.16 -8.85 -63.45
N ALA A 190 -16.31 -8.95 -64.46
CA ALA A 190 -15.54 -7.82 -65.00
C ALA A 190 -16.03 -7.42 -66.40
N ASP A 191 -17.23 -7.83 -66.78
CA ASP A 191 -17.70 -7.82 -68.17
C ASP A 191 -17.80 -6.40 -68.75
N ASP A 192 -17.99 -5.39 -67.89
CA ASP A 192 -18.14 -3.97 -68.26
C ASP A 192 -16.87 -3.12 -67.96
N LEU A 193 -15.77 -3.74 -67.51
CA LEU A 193 -14.53 -3.05 -67.15
C LEU A 193 -13.49 -3.19 -68.27
N GLU A 194 -12.86 -2.08 -68.66
CA GLU A 194 -11.82 -2.05 -69.69
C GLU A 194 -10.61 -1.22 -69.22
N GLY A 195 -9.46 -1.39 -69.90
CA GLY A 195 -8.25 -0.60 -69.64
C GLY A 195 -7.70 -0.76 -68.22
N GLU A 196 -7.35 0.36 -67.60
CA GLU A 196 -6.72 0.42 -66.26
C GLU A 196 -7.65 -0.12 -65.16
N ASP A 197 -8.96 0.09 -65.27
CA ASP A 197 -9.93 -0.36 -64.28
C ASP A 197 -10.05 -1.90 -64.24
N LEU A 198 -9.94 -2.55 -65.41
CA LEU A 198 -9.89 -4.00 -65.51
C LEU A 198 -8.62 -4.56 -64.87
N GLU A 199 -7.47 -3.93 -65.09
CA GLU A 199 -6.19 -4.33 -64.51
C GLU A 199 -6.22 -4.20 -62.98
N LEU A 200 -6.73 -3.08 -62.46
CA LEU A 200 -6.89 -2.85 -61.03
C LEU A 200 -7.83 -3.90 -60.39
N PHE A 201 -8.94 -4.22 -61.05
CA PHE A 201 -9.88 -5.21 -60.56
C PHE A 201 -9.26 -6.63 -60.55
N GLN A 202 -8.48 -6.99 -61.56
CA GLN A 202 -7.76 -8.27 -61.59
C GLN A 202 -6.71 -8.35 -60.47
N ALA A 203 -5.92 -7.28 -60.26
CA ALA A 203 -4.94 -7.19 -59.18
C ALA A 203 -5.61 -7.32 -57.81
N MET A 204 -6.80 -6.71 -57.63
CA MET A 204 -7.60 -6.83 -56.41
C MET A 204 -8.03 -8.28 -56.16
N LYS A 205 -8.56 -8.97 -57.18
CA LYS A 205 -8.93 -10.40 -57.08
C LYS A 205 -7.72 -11.26 -56.78
N GLU A 206 -6.57 -10.98 -57.38
CA GLU A 206 -5.33 -11.72 -57.12
C GLU A 206 -4.83 -11.52 -55.68
N SER A 207 -4.84 -10.28 -55.18
CA SER A 207 -4.53 -9.96 -53.77
C SER A 207 -5.42 -10.74 -52.81
N VAL A 208 -6.73 -10.81 -53.08
CA VAL A 208 -7.68 -11.62 -52.30
C VAL A 208 -7.32 -13.11 -52.36
N ARG A 209 -7.03 -13.67 -53.54
CA ARG A 209 -6.62 -15.08 -53.67
C ARG A 209 -5.32 -15.36 -52.90
N ALA A 210 -4.33 -14.48 -53.01
CA ALA A 210 -3.06 -14.61 -52.29
C ALA A 210 -3.26 -14.56 -50.77
N ARG A 211 -4.10 -13.65 -50.28
CA ARG A 211 -4.44 -13.54 -48.84
C ARG A 211 -5.11 -14.81 -48.32
N ARG A 212 -6.00 -15.42 -49.11
CA ARG A 212 -6.68 -16.68 -48.73
C ARG A 212 -5.75 -17.89 -48.76
N ARG A 213 -4.84 -17.96 -49.73
CA ARG A 213 -3.79 -19.02 -49.78
C ARG A 213 -2.86 -18.99 -48.57
N ARG A 214 -2.65 -17.83 -47.95
CA ARG A 214 -1.83 -17.71 -46.73
C ARG A 214 -2.59 -18.11 -45.45
N ARG A 215 -3.92 -18.23 -45.51
CA ARG A 215 -4.78 -18.53 -44.35
C ARG A 215 -5.24 -19.99 -44.28
N GLY A 216 -5.26 -20.70 -45.41
CA GLY A 216 -5.53 -22.14 -45.47
C GLY A 216 -4.25 -22.94 -45.39
#